data_AF-A0A6U1Q3E4-F1
#
_entry.id   AF-A0A6U1Q3E4-F1
#
_cell.length_a   1.000
_cell.length_b   1.000
_cell.length_c   1.000
_cell.angle_alpha   90.00
_cell.angle_beta   90.00
_cell.angle_gamma   90.00
#
_symmetry.space_group_name_H-M   'P 1'
#
loop_
_entity.id
_entity.type
_entity.pdbx_description
1 polymer ?
#
loop_
_entity_poly.entity_id
_entity_poly.type
_entity_poly.pdbx_seq_one_letter_code
_entity_poly.pdbx_strand_id
1 'polypeptide(L)'
;TPEHVVNFFQFVAEETRHLLAKMGLKSLEDAVGRADLLAKRDNVAPKKTQNINLDALTHLPDLSQDRSFLQHGEVHSTGPVLDDNILANEDVAAAIEGHGSVDATWDIVNTDRSVLGRVAGRVAEAHGNQGFKGQLNLSFRGSAGQSFGLFNIPGMNIKLEGEANDYVAKSIHGGEVVILPPANAGFKPEDNVIIGNTCLYGATGGKVMAYGRAGERFAVRNSGAIGVVEGTGDHCAEYMTGGVVVVLGSVGRNVGAGMTGGLAYILEDEDQTQEEFMAHINQETVKVQRVVSEAGEKQLKTIIADYRDKTGSNKAEAILANWDDYIKKFWQIVPAAEAESPEAKAGTPLEEQKEIALSK
;
A
#
# COMPACT_ATOMS: atom_id res chain seq x y z
N THR A 1 14.98 21.55 24.94
CA THR A 1 14.35 22.48 23.97
C THR A 1 15.16 22.42 22.67
N PRO A 2 14.70 23.01 21.55
CA PRO A 2 15.50 23.08 20.33
C PRO A 2 16.92 23.63 20.57
N GLU A 3 17.05 24.59 21.48
CA GLU A 3 18.33 25.21 21.86
C GLU A 3 19.29 24.18 22.50
N HIS A 4 18.79 23.24 23.30
CA HIS A 4 19.63 22.19 23.87
C HIS A 4 20.19 21.24 22.81
N VAL A 5 19.41 20.95 21.75
CA VAL A 5 19.85 20.10 20.65
C VAL A 5 20.88 20.83 19.79
N VAL A 6 20.66 22.12 19.51
CA VAL A 6 21.63 22.97 18.83
C VAL A 6 22.95 23.01 19.60
N ASN A 7 22.90 23.27 20.91
CA ASN A 7 24.09 23.32 21.76
C ASN A 7 24.84 21.98 21.78
N PHE A 8 24.12 20.86 21.83
CA PHE A 8 24.72 19.53 21.73
C PHE A 8 25.52 19.37 20.42
N PHE A 9 24.90 19.66 19.27
CA PHE A 9 25.59 19.55 17.98
C PHE A 9 26.73 20.56 17.82
N GLN A 10 26.63 21.74 18.41
CA GLN A 10 27.75 22.70 18.46
C GLN A 10 28.95 22.13 19.22
N PHE A 11 28.73 21.51 20.39
CA PHE A 11 29.83 20.89 21.14
C PHE A 11 30.43 19.70 20.39
N VAL A 12 29.62 18.83 19.78
CA VAL A 12 30.09 17.72 18.95
C VAL A 12 30.92 18.22 17.76
N ALA A 13 30.47 19.28 17.08
CA ALA A 13 31.18 19.88 15.97
C ALA A 13 32.52 20.49 16.42
N GLU A 14 32.54 21.19 17.57
CA GLU A 14 33.75 21.81 18.10
C GLU A 14 34.80 20.77 18.51
N GLU A 15 34.38 19.70 19.19
CA GLU A 15 35.27 18.59 19.52
C GLU A 15 35.82 17.92 18.26
N THR A 16 34.98 17.72 17.25
CA THR A 16 35.40 17.18 15.94
C THR A 16 36.47 18.08 15.30
N ARG A 17 36.28 19.41 15.31
CA ARG A 17 37.27 20.37 14.80
C ARG A 17 38.59 20.28 15.57
N HIS A 18 38.55 20.14 16.89
CA HIS A 18 39.75 19.95 17.70
C HIS A 18 40.49 18.65 17.34
N LEU A 19 39.78 17.55 17.13
CA LEU A 19 40.38 16.27 16.74
C LEU A 19 40.99 16.32 15.33
N LEU A 20 40.29 16.94 14.36
CA LEU A 20 40.82 17.15 13.01
C LEU A 20 42.10 17.99 13.03
N ALA A 21 42.10 19.11 13.77
CA ALA A 21 43.26 19.96 13.93
C ALA A 21 44.45 19.20 14.57
N LYS A 22 44.18 18.34 15.56
CA LYS A 22 45.20 17.48 16.18
C LYS A 22 45.84 16.50 15.19
N MET A 23 45.09 16.05 14.18
CA MET A 23 45.57 15.19 13.10
C MET A 23 46.16 15.97 11.91
N GLY A 24 46.16 17.30 11.94
CA GLY A 24 46.63 18.15 10.84
C GLY A 24 45.67 18.23 9.65
N LEU A 25 44.41 17.83 9.83
CA LEU A 25 43.37 17.85 8.82
C LEU A 25 42.57 19.15 8.90
N LYS A 26 42.12 19.68 7.75
CA LYS A 26 41.41 20.97 7.68
C LYS A 26 39.90 20.79 7.64
N SER A 27 39.44 19.63 7.19
CA SER A 27 38.02 19.31 7.05
C SER A 27 37.72 17.86 7.45
N LEU A 28 36.44 17.57 7.70
CA LEU A 28 35.99 16.19 7.88
C LEU A 28 36.17 15.38 6.59
N GLU A 29 35.98 16.02 5.44
CA GLU A 29 36.26 15.44 4.12
C GLU A 29 37.72 15.05 3.92
N ASP A 30 38.69 15.59 4.68
CA ASP A 30 40.07 15.11 4.63
C ASP A 30 40.26 13.80 5.41
N ALA A 31 39.35 13.50 6.34
CA ALA A 31 39.43 12.37 7.27
C ALA A 31 38.64 11.12 6.80
N VAL A 32 37.56 11.30 6.02
CA VAL A 32 36.67 10.18 5.61
C VAL A 32 37.48 9.06 4.93
N GLY A 33 37.38 7.82 5.43
CA GLY A 33 38.08 6.68 4.84
C GLY A 33 39.60 6.63 5.04
N ARG A 34 40.21 7.57 5.78
CA ARG A 34 41.64 7.56 6.12
C ARG A 34 41.97 6.57 7.23
N ALA A 35 41.85 5.28 6.92
CA ALA A 35 42.14 4.20 7.86
C ALA A 35 43.61 4.19 8.32
N ASP A 36 44.51 4.77 7.53
CA ASP A 36 45.91 4.97 7.86
C ASP A 36 46.14 5.90 9.07
N LEU A 37 45.14 6.70 9.45
CA LEU A 37 45.18 7.53 10.66
C LEU A 37 44.75 6.77 11.93
N LEU A 38 44.30 5.51 11.79
CA LEU A 38 43.87 4.67 12.89
C LEU A 38 44.99 3.68 13.27
N ALA A 39 45.20 3.54 14.57
CA ALA A 39 46.09 2.54 15.12
C ALA A 39 45.46 1.87 16.35
N LYS A 40 45.76 0.59 16.54
CA LYS A 40 45.39 -0.11 17.77
C LYS A 40 46.13 0.53 18.95
N ARG A 41 45.43 0.73 20.06
CA ARG A 41 46.06 1.22 21.29
C ARG A 41 46.91 0.11 21.93
N ASP A 42 48.21 0.36 22.08
CA ASP A 42 49.15 -0.60 22.67
C ASP A 42 48.87 -0.87 24.16
N ASN A 43 48.22 0.07 24.86
CA ASN A 43 47.97 0.00 26.30
C ASN A 43 46.62 -0.62 26.68
N VAL A 44 45.90 -1.23 25.73
CA VAL A 44 44.59 -1.87 25.96
C VAL A 44 44.64 -3.31 25.44
N ALA A 45 45.06 -4.24 26.32
CA ALA A 45 45.09 -5.68 26.02
C ALA A 45 44.41 -6.51 27.13
N PRO A 46 43.07 -6.43 27.28
CA PRO A 46 42.34 -7.34 28.16
C PRO A 46 42.68 -8.79 27.85
N LYS A 47 42.86 -9.64 28.88
CA LYS A 47 43.25 -11.06 28.71
C LYS A 47 42.41 -11.84 27.69
N LYS A 48 41.14 -11.47 27.50
CA LYS A 48 40.21 -12.13 26.58
C LYS A 48 40.28 -11.62 25.13
N THR A 49 40.93 -10.49 24.87
CA THR A 49 40.94 -9.82 23.56
C THR A 49 42.34 -9.60 23.00
N GLN A 50 43.35 -10.26 23.58
CA GLN A 50 44.76 -10.13 23.18
C GLN A 50 45.00 -10.47 21.70
N ASN A 51 44.22 -11.42 21.17
CA ASN A 51 44.34 -11.90 19.79
C ASN A 51 43.37 -11.24 18.81
N ILE A 52 42.69 -10.15 19.18
CA ILE A 52 41.86 -9.42 18.23
C ILE A 52 42.77 -8.77 17.18
N ASN A 53 42.62 -9.24 15.96
CA ASN A 53 43.15 -8.65 14.74
C ASN A 53 42.15 -7.58 14.26
N LEU A 54 42.64 -6.35 14.01
CA LEU A 54 41.84 -5.20 13.56
C LEU A 54 42.12 -4.82 12.09
N ASP A 55 42.82 -5.67 11.34
CA ASP A 55 43.22 -5.44 9.95
C ASP A 55 42.01 -5.12 9.05
N ALA A 56 40.85 -5.73 9.31
CA ALA A 56 39.62 -5.42 8.57
C ALA A 56 39.15 -3.94 8.72
N LEU A 57 39.65 -3.22 9.72
CA LEU A 57 39.35 -1.80 9.97
C LEU A 57 40.50 -0.87 9.56
N THR A 58 41.75 -1.36 9.57
CA THR A 58 42.95 -0.53 9.34
C THR A 58 43.64 -0.79 8.00
N HIS A 59 43.46 -1.98 7.39
CA HIS A 59 44.00 -2.34 6.08
C HIS A 59 42.96 -2.13 4.98
N LEU A 60 42.55 -0.87 4.80
CA LEU A 60 41.69 -0.44 3.71
C LEU A 60 42.54 0.11 2.55
N PRO A 61 41.96 0.29 1.35
CA PRO A 61 42.64 0.97 0.24
C PRO A 61 43.22 2.31 0.69
N ASP A 62 44.39 2.68 0.15
CA ASP A 62 44.99 3.98 0.43
C ASP A 62 44.19 5.09 -0.26
N LEU A 63 43.55 5.93 0.54
CA LEU A 63 42.72 7.06 0.11
C LEU A 63 43.35 8.41 0.49
N SER A 64 44.68 8.45 0.67
CA SER A 64 45.41 9.65 1.06
C SER A 64 45.60 10.65 -0.09
N GLN A 65 45.61 10.17 -1.34
CA GLN A 65 45.84 11.01 -2.52
C GLN A 65 44.57 11.18 -3.36
N ASP A 66 43.92 10.09 -3.76
CA ASP A 66 42.69 10.15 -4.55
C ASP A 66 41.47 10.26 -3.63
N ARG A 67 40.83 11.44 -3.67
CA ARG A 67 39.61 11.77 -2.91
C ARG A 67 38.39 11.95 -3.81
N SER A 68 38.49 11.60 -5.10
CA SER A 68 37.44 11.85 -6.10
C SER A 68 36.10 11.17 -5.76
N PHE A 69 36.13 10.06 -5.02
CA PHE A 69 34.94 9.33 -4.58
C PHE A 69 34.00 10.13 -3.65
N LEU A 70 34.49 11.20 -3.02
CA LEU A 70 33.67 12.12 -2.20
C LEU A 70 32.85 13.10 -3.06
N GLN A 71 33.21 13.25 -4.33
CA GLN A 71 32.46 14.08 -5.27
C GLN A 71 31.27 13.27 -5.76
N HIS A 72 30.17 13.38 -5.04
CA HIS A 72 28.90 12.82 -5.45
C HIS A 72 28.25 13.73 -6.50
N GLY A 73 27.61 13.12 -7.51
CA GLY A 73 26.76 13.84 -8.44
C GLY A 73 25.41 14.22 -7.81
N GLU A 74 24.54 14.78 -8.65
CA GLU A 74 23.12 14.93 -8.33
C GLU A 74 22.45 13.57 -8.05
N VAL A 75 21.20 13.62 -7.59
CA VAL A 75 20.36 12.43 -7.39
C VAL A 75 20.37 11.57 -8.67
N HIS A 76 20.61 10.27 -8.51
CA HIS A 76 20.61 9.34 -9.63
C HIS A 76 19.25 9.29 -10.32
N SER A 77 19.27 9.41 -11.65
CA SER A 77 18.05 9.28 -12.46
C SER A 77 17.59 7.84 -12.55
N THR A 78 16.27 7.64 -12.58
CA THR A 78 15.64 6.36 -12.92
C THR A 78 15.72 6.03 -14.42
N GLY A 79 16.24 6.95 -15.24
CA GLY A 79 16.10 6.92 -16.69
C GLY A 79 14.71 7.40 -17.15
N PRO A 80 14.42 7.35 -18.46
CA PRO A 80 13.11 7.68 -19.00
C PRO A 80 12.03 6.73 -18.48
N VAL A 81 10.89 7.28 -18.05
CA VAL A 81 9.74 6.51 -17.55
C VAL A 81 8.44 6.96 -18.22
N LEU A 82 7.43 6.10 -18.26
CA LEU A 82 6.14 6.40 -18.90
C LEU A 82 5.49 7.68 -18.33
N ASP A 83 5.64 7.93 -17.03
CA ASP A 83 5.12 9.15 -16.38
C ASP A 83 5.69 10.44 -16.97
N ASP A 84 6.90 10.41 -17.54
CA ASP A 84 7.47 11.59 -18.22
C ASP A 84 6.64 11.95 -19.45
N ASN A 85 6.17 10.95 -20.19
CA ASN A 85 5.30 11.15 -21.34
C ASN A 85 3.90 11.58 -20.91
N ILE A 86 3.38 11.04 -19.79
CA ILE A 86 2.07 11.43 -19.24
C ILE A 86 2.11 12.89 -18.80
N LEU A 87 3.15 13.31 -18.08
CA LEU A 87 3.30 14.68 -17.58
C LEU A 87 3.67 15.68 -18.68
N ALA A 88 4.28 15.22 -19.79
CA ALA A 88 4.54 16.05 -20.96
C ALA A 88 3.29 16.26 -21.84
N ASN A 89 2.19 15.52 -21.61
CA ASN A 89 0.93 15.78 -22.28
C ASN A 89 0.32 17.10 -21.77
N GLU A 90 0.08 18.04 -22.68
CA GLU A 90 -0.38 19.39 -22.35
C GLU A 90 -1.73 19.41 -21.61
N ASP A 91 -2.67 18.53 -22.00
CA ASP A 91 -3.99 18.44 -21.36
C ASP A 91 -3.87 17.93 -19.92
N VAL A 92 -2.99 16.94 -19.68
CA VAL A 92 -2.70 16.45 -18.32
C VAL A 92 -2.04 17.53 -17.48
N ALA A 93 -1.00 18.20 -18.00
CA ALA A 93 -0.32 19.27 -17.28
C ALA A 93 -1.29 20.42 -16.92
N ALA A 94 -2.11 20.86 -17.88
CA ALA A 94 -3.10 21.91 -17.67
C ALA A 94 -4.19 21.48 -16.67
N ALA A 95 -4.64 20.22 -16.72
CA ALA A 95 -5.62 19.69 -15.77
C ALA A 95 -5.06 19.66 -14.35
N ILE A 96 -3.79 19.26 -14.17
CA ILE A 96 -3.12 19.29 -12.87
C ILE A 96 -3.05 20.73 -12.35
N GLU A 97 -2.54 21.68 -13.13
CA GLU A 97 -2.34 23.06 -12.67
C GLU A 97 -3.67 23.79 -12.39
N GLY A 98 -4.68 23.61 -13.25
CA GLY A 98 -5.93 24.36 -13.22
C GLY A 98 -7.09 23.69 -12.49
N HIS A 99 -6.88 22.53 -11.85
CA HIS A 99 -7.98 21.66 -11.37
C HIS A 99 -8.95 21.24 -12.49
N GLY A 100 -8.42 21.01 -13.69
CA GLY A 100 -9.21 20.59 -14.86
C GLY A 100 -9.58 19.10 -14.84
N SER A 101 -10.34 18.69 -15.85
CA SER A 101 -10.68 17.29 -16.12
C SER A 101 -10.02 16.86 -17.41
N VAL A 102 -9.42 15.68 -17.44
CA VAL A 102 -8.80 15.10 -18.65
C VAL A 102 -9.07 13.60 -18.72
N ASP A 103 -9.34 13.14 -19.94
CA ASP A 103 -9.45 11.73 -20.29
C ASP A 103 -8.34 11.40 -21.28
N ALA A 104 -7.46 10.46 -20.91
CA ALA A 104 -6.32 10.09 -21.75
C ALA A 104 -6.00 8.61 -21.63
N THR A 105 -5.39 8.05 -22.68
CA THR A 105 -5.09 6.61 -22.77
C THR A 105 -3.67 6.36 -23.24
N TRP A 106 -3.00 5.38 -22.62
CA TRP A 106 -1.68 4.90 -23.01
C TRP A 106 -1.62 3.38 -23.10
N ASP A 107 -0.73 2.87 -23.95
CA ASP A 107 -0.32 1.47 -23.88
C ASP A 107 0.71 1.30 -22.75
N ILE A 108 0.71 0.13 -22.11
CA ILE A 108 1.61 -0.19 -21.00
C ILE A 108 2.20 -1.59 -21.15
N VAL A 109 3.49 -1.72 -20.84
CA VAL A 109 4.20 -3.00 -20.80
C VAL A 109 4.87 -3.22 -19.44
N ASN A 110 5.24 -4.45 -19.12
CA ASN A 110 5.67 -4.81 -17.76
C ASN A 110 6.95 -4.12 -17.28
N THR A 111 7.73 -3.54 -18.20
CA THR A 111 8.91 -2.72 -17.89
C THR A 111 8.54 -1.32 -17.38
N ASP A 112 7.32 -0.87 -17.68
CA ASP A 112 6.74 0.37 -17.16
C ASP A 112 6.31 0.15 -15.71
N ARG A 113 7.20 0.53 -14.80
CA ARG A 113 7.05 0.33 -13.36
C ARG A 113 6.75 1.64 -12.67
N SER A 114 6.04 1.56 -11.55
CA SER A 114 5.64 2.71 -10.74
C SER A 114 4.87 3.78 -11.53
N VAL A 115 4.17 3.37 -12.59
CA VAL A 115 3.38 4.27 -13.43
C VAL A 115 2.32 4.94 -12.55
N LEU A 116 2.18 6.25 -12.76
CA LEU A 116 1.42 7.22 -11.98
C LEU A 116 2.07 7.71 -10.68
N GLY A 117 3.20 7.14 -10.26
CA GLY A 117 3.88 7.58 -9.04
C GLY A 117 4.43 9.01 -9.15
N ARG A 118 4.99 9.39 -10.31
CA ARG A 118 5.49 10.76 -10.56
C ARG A 118 4.32 11.70 -10.88
N VAL A 119 3.27 11.20 -11.53
CA VAL A 119 2.01 11.95 -11.74
C VAL A 119 1.38 12.34 -10.40
N ALA A 120 1.15 11.37 -9.50
CA ALA A 120 0.61 11.61 -8.16
C ALA A 120 1.51 12.56 -7.35
N GLY A 121 2.83 12.39 -7.44
CA GLY A 121 3.81 13.29 -6.85
C GLY A 121 3.67 14.74 -7.34
N ARG A 122 3.50 14.94 -8.65
CA ARG A 122 3.30 16.28 -9.25
C ARG A 122 1.98 16.92 -8.81
N VAL A 123 0.91 16.15 -8.72
CA VAL A 123 -0.38 16.65 -8.21
C VAL A 123 -0.26 17.02 -6.72
N ALA A 124 0.40 16.18 -5.91
CA ALA A 124 0.60 16.45 -4.49
C ALA A 124 1.56 17.62 -4.23
N GLU A 125 2.58 17.82 -5.06
CA GLU A 125 3.47 18.98 -4.99
C GLU A 125 2.68 20.29 -5.24
N ALA A 126 1.78 20.28 -6.22
CA ALA A 126 0.98 21.46 -6.56
C ALA A 126 -0.14 21.74 -5.54
N HIS A 127 -0.80 20.70 -5.02
CA HIS A 127 -2.07 20.84 -4.29
C HIS A 127 -2.13 20.15 -2.92
N GLY A 128 -1.05 19.50 -2.50
CA GLY A 128 -1.07 18.58 -1.37
C GLY A 128 -1.96 17.36 -1.60
N ASN A 129 -2.15 16.56 -0.56
CA ASN A 129 -2.85 15.27 -0.67
C ASN A 129 -4.36 15.38 -0.95
N GLN A 130 -4.98 16.53 -0.68
CA GLN A 130 -6.43 16.72 -0.67
C GLN A 130 -6.89 18.00 -1.39
N GLY A 131 -5.96 18.82 -1.90
CA GLY A 131 -6.30 20.12 -2.49
C GLY A 131 -6.69 20.04 -3.97
N PHE A 132 -6.41 18.93 -4.65
CA PHE A 132 -6.74 18.78 -6.07
C PHE A 132 -8.26 18.60 -6.25
N LYS A 133 -8.88 19.46 -7.04
CA LYS A 133 -10.33 19.47 -7.33
C LYS A 133 -10.69 19.02 -8.75
N GLY A 134 -9.68 18.67 -9.55
CA GLY A 134 -9.85 18.20 -10.92
C GLY A 134 -10.12 16.70 -11.00
N GLN A 135 -10.10 16.16 -12.22
CA GLN A 135 -10.28 14.74 -12.50
C GLN A 135 -9.30 14.27 -13.59
N LEU A 136 -8.37 13.38 -13.24
CA LEU A 136 -7.46 12.73 -14.17
C LEU A 136 -7.98 11.33 -14.44
N ASN A 137 -8.73 11.15 -15.52
CA ASN A 137 -9.27 9.86 -15.96
C ASN A 137 -8.25 9.20 -16.90
N LEU A 138 -7.34 8.41 -16.35
CA LEU A 138 -6.22 7.85 -17.09
C LEU A 138 -6.43 6.36 -17.33
N SER A 139 -6.53 5.99 -18.60
CA SER A 139 -6.72 4.61 -19.04
C SER A 139 -5.45 4.00 -19.59
N PHE A 140 -5.26 2.71 -19.36
CA PHE A 140 -4.08 1.96 -19.78
C PHE A 140 -4.49 0.64 -20.44
N ARG A 141 -3.74 0.20 -21.44
CA ARG A 141 -3.94 -1.10 -22.12
C ARG A 141 -2.66 -1.91 -22.15
N GLY A 142 -2.71 -3.13 -21.62
CA GLY A 142 -1.57 -4.05 -21.63
C GLY A 142 -1.22 -4.61 -20.26
N SER A 143 0.07 -4.87 -20.02
CA SER A 143 0.54 -5.52 -18.79
C SER A 143 1.33 -4.52 -17.96
N ALA A 144 0.77 -4.06 -16.84
CA ALA A 144 1.42 -3.07 -16.00
C ALA A 144 2.54 -3.71 -15.16
N GLY A 145 3.68 -3.01 -15.09
CA GLY A 145 4.79 -3.41 -14.24
C GLY A 145 4.48 -3.26 -12.76
N GLN A 146 5.50 -3.53 -11.96
CA GLN A 146 5.49 -3.42 -10.50
C GLN A 146 5.03 -2.02 -10.03
N SER A 147 4.24 -1.96 -8.97
CA SER A 147 3.77 -0.71 -8.35
C SER A 147 2.89 0.19 -9.23
N PHE A 148 2.04 -0.37 -10.10
CA PHE A 148 1.06 0.40 -10.86
C PHE A 148 0.07 1.16 -9.95
N GLY A 149 -0.18 2.44 -10.21
CA GLY A 149 -1.10 3.26 -9.39
C GLY A 149 -0.52 3.63 -8.01
N LEU A 150 0.81 3.63 -7.88
CA LEU A 150 1.53 3.99 -6.65
C LEU A 150 1.17 5.40 -6.17
N PHE A 151 0.91 5.54 -4.86
CA PHE A 151 0.60 6.84 -4.21
C PHE A 151 -0.61 7.60 -4.76
N ASN A 152 -1.52 6.94 -5.51
CA ASN A 152 -2.66 7.59 -6.13
C ASN A 152 -3.46 8.47 -5.13
N ILE A 153 -3.90 9.65 -5.57
CA ILE A 153 -4.55 10.66 -4.71
C ILE A 153 -5.95 11.04 -5.22
N PRO A 154 -6.79 11.71 -4.41
CA PRO A 154 -8.13 12.13 -4.84
C PRO A 154 -8.12 12.92 -6.16
N GLY A 155 -9.09 12.61 -7.02
CA GLY A 155 -9.19 13.17 -8.37
C GLY A 155 -8.39 12.40 -9.43
N MET A 156 -7.64 11.36 -9.07
CA MET A 156 -7.03 10.44 -10.05
C MET A 156 -7.88 9.17 -10.18
N ASN A 157 -8.46 8.95 -11.36
CA ASN A 157 -9.31 7.81 -11.68
C ASN A 157 -8.64 6.95 -12.76
N ILE A 158 -8.13 5.79 -12.34
CA ILE A 158 -7.21 4.99 -13.13
C ILE A 158 -7.92 3.72 -13.58
N LYS A 159 -7.82 3.41 -14.88
CA LYS A 159 -8.36 2.19 -15.46
C LYS A 159 -7.27 1.44 -16.22
N LEU A 160 -7.09 0.16 -15.93
CA LEU A 160 -6.23 -0.73 -16.70
C LEU A 160 -7.08 -1.85 -17.34
N GLU A 161 -7.04 -1.93 -18.66
CA GLU A 161 -7.52 -3.08 -19.42
C GLU A 161 -6.33 -4.00 -19.72
N GLY A 162 -6.27 -5.13 -19.02
CA GLY A 162 -5.16 -6.07 -19.04
C GLY A 162 -4.89 -6.68 -17.66
N GLU A 163 -3.64 -6.71 -17.24
CA GLU A 163 -3.19 -7.30 -15.98
C GLU A 163 -2.06 -6.46 -15.35
N ALA A 164 -1.83 -6.62 -14.04
CA ALA A 164 -0.75 -5.91 -13.35
C ALA A 164 0.08 -6.84 -12.45
N ASN A 165 1.36 -6.51 -12.32
CA ASN A 165 2.28 -7.22 -11.44
C ASN A 165 2.07 -6.83 -9.95
N ASP A 166 3.05 -7.08 -9.07
CA ASP A 166 2.90 -6.83 -7.63
C ASP A 166 2.78 -5.35 -7.28
N TYR A 167 2.30 -5.09 -6.06
CA TYR A 167 2.23 -3.76 -5.45
C TYR A 167 1.25 -2.79 -6.11
N VAL A 168 0.22 -3.28 -6.79
CA VAL A 168 -0.85 -2.42 -7.34
C VAL A 168 -1.41 -1.53 -6.23
N ALA A 169 -1.48 -0.24 -6.51
CA ALA A 169 -1.96 0.79 -5.60
C ALA A 169 -1.24 0.78 -4.23
N LYS A 170 0.06 0.44 -4.22
CA LYS A 170 0.88 0.57 -3.01
C LYS A 170 0.79 2.00 -2.48
N SER A 171 0.44 2.10 -1.20
CA SER A 171 0.31 3.36 -0.46
C SER A 171 -0.64 4.37 -1.12
N ILE A 172 -1.68 3.90 -1.81
CA ILE A 172 -2.78 4.75 -2.29
C ILE A 172 -3.36 5.58 -1.14
N HIS A 173 -3.59 6.86 -1.39
CA HIS A 173 -4.19 7.80 -0.45
C HIS A 173 -5.62 8.17 -0.83
N GLY A 174 -5.95 8.14 -2.12
CA GLY A 174 -7.27 8.49 -2.63
C GLY A 174 -7.43 8.17 -4.11
N GLY A 175 -8.56 8.58 -4.67
CA GLY A 175 -8.92 8.26 -6.06
C GLY A 175 -9.31 6.79 -6.22
N GLU A 176 -9.30 6.32 -7.46
CA GLU A 176 -9.67 4.94 -7.80
C GLU A 176 -8.68 4.29 -8.76
N VAL A 177 -8.44 2.99 -8.58
CA VAL A 177 -7.69 2.14 -9.51
C VAL A 177 -8.53 0.91 -9.84
N VAL A 178 -8.94 0.80 -11.10
CA VAL A 178 -9.78 -0.27 -11.62
C VAL A 178 -8.99 -1.11 -12.61
N ILE A 179 -8.88 -2.41 -12.37
CA ILE A 179 -8.20 -3.37 -13.24
C ILE A 179 -9.25 -4.34 -13.79
N LEU A 180 -9.30 -4.48 -15.11
CA LEU A 180 -10.22 -5.39 -15.79
C LEU A 180 -9.48 -6.17 -16.88
N PRO A 181 -9.88 -7.42 -17.16
CA PRO A 181 -9.29 -8.16 -18.25
C PRO A 181 -9.61 -7.49 -19.60
N PRO A 182 -8.86 -7.81 -20.68
CA PRO A 182 -9.22 -7.40 -22.03
C PRO A 182 -10.65 -7.82 -22.38
N ALA A 183 -11.39 -6.96 -23.09
CA ALA A 183 -12.82 -7.20 -23.36
C ALA A 183 -13.12 -8.53 -24.10
N ASN A 184 -12.13 -9.09 -24.80
CA ASN A 184 -12.20 -10.34 -25.53
C ASN A 184 -11.46 -11.51 -24.85
N ALA A 185 -11.22 -11.42 -23.55
CA ALA A 185 -10.63 -12.51 -22.77
C ALA A 185 -11.50 -13.78 -22.89
N GLY A 186 -10.92 -14.87 -23.40
CA GLY A 186 -11.60 -16.16 -23.57
C GLY A 186 -11.71 -17.01 -22.29
N PHE A 187 -11.45 -16.41 -21.12
CA PHE A 187 -11.43 -17.07 -19.82
C PHE A 187 -12.36 -16.37 -18.83
N LYS A 188 -12.75 -17.07 -17.76
CA LYS A 188 -13.54 -16.52 -16.66
C LYS A 188 -12.65 -15.68 -15.75
N PRO A 189 -12.87 -14.35 -15.62
CA PRO A 189 -11.96 -13.52 -14.83
C PRO A 189 -11.91 -13.92 -13.35
N GLU A 190 -13.01 -14.38 -12.78
CA GLU A 190 -13.12 -14.83 -11.38
C GLU A 190 -12.16 -15.98 -11.02
N ASP A 191 -11.77 -16.79 -12.01
CA ASP A 191 -10.90 -17.96 -11.82
C ASP A 191 -9.41 -17.64 -12.09
N ASN A 192 -9.08 -16.43 -12.56
CA ASN A 192 -7.76 -16.09 -13.07
C ASN A 192 -7.10 -14.94 -12.29
N VAL A 193 -5.78 -15.00 -12.15
CA VAL A 193 -5.00 -13.93 -11.51
C VAL A 193 -4.94 -12.73 -12.44
N ILE A 194 -5.21 -11.54 -11.90
CA ILE A 194 -5.16 -10.27 -12.65
C ILE A 194 -4.25 -9.23 -11.99
N ILE A 195 -4.01 -9.34 -10.68
CA ILE A 195 -3.06 -8.51 -9.94
C ILE A 195 -2.15 -9.38 -9.07
N GLY A 196 -0.89 -8.94 -8.90
CA GLY A 196 0.11 -9.66 -8.13
C GLY A 196 -0.04 -9.54 -6.60
N ASN A 197 1.08 -9.72 -5.91
CA ASN A 197 1.17 -9.76 -4.46
C ASN A 197 1.20 -8.35 -3.83
N THR A 198 0.91 -8.28 -2.54
CA THR A 198 1.15 -7.08 -1.72
C THR A 198 0.49 -5.81 -2.28
N CYS A 199 -0.63 -5.99 -2.99
CA CYS A 199 -1.47 -4.89 -3.45
C CYS A 199 -2.07 -4.14 -2.25
N LEU A 200 -2.32 -2.83 -2.41
CA LEU A 200 -2.81 -1.94 -1.33
C LEU A 200 -1.85 -1.80 -0.13
N TYR A 201 -0.56 -2.11 -0.30
CA TYR A 201 0.38 -2.08 0.82
C TYR A 201 0.47 -0.68 1.47
N GLY A 202 0.05 -0.59 2.73
CA GLY A 202 0.11 0.67 3.49
C GLY A 202 -0.85 1.73 2.98
N ALA A 203 -1.92 1.33 2.29
CA ALA A 203 -2.92 2.26 1.77
C ALA A 203 -3.60 3.05 2.90
N THR A 204 -3.91 4.32 2.66
CA THR A 204 -4.52 5.23 3.66
C THR A 204 -5.88 5.79 3.21
N GLY A 205 -6.30 5.46 1.99
CA GLY A 205 -7.59 5.86 1.43
C GLY A 205 -7.69 5.45 -0.04
N GLY A 206 -8.79 5.81 -0.69
CA GLY A 206 -9.04 5.46 -2.10
C GLY A 206 -9.68 4.09 -2.30
N LYS A 207 -9.88 3.72 -3.56
CA LYS A 207 -10.57 2.50 -3.96
C LYS A 207 -9.72 1.70 -4.96
N VAL A 208 -9.67 0.40 -4.79
CA VAL A 208 -9.04 -0.53 -5.73
C VAL A 208 -10.01 -1.65 -6.06
N MET A 209 -10.26 -1.86 -7.34
CA MET A 209 -11.22 -2.83 -7.85
C MET A 209 -10.55 -3.66 -8.93
N ALA A 210 -10.37 -4.96 -8.71
CA ALA A 210 -9.75 -5.84 -9.67
C ALA A 210 -10.71 -6.95 -10.09
N TYR A 211 -11.05 -6.97 -11.38
CA TYR A 211 -11.89 -8.00 -11.98
C TYR A 211 -11.11 -9.30 -12.20
N GLY A 212 -10.85 -9.99 -11.10
CA GLY A 212 -10.15 -11.27 -11.03
C GLY A 212 -9.50 -11.49 -9.68
N ARG A 213 -8.55 -12.44 -9.62
CA ARG A 213 -7.87 -12.83 -8.39
C ARG A 213 -6.61 -12.00 -8.16
N ALA A 214 -6.35 -11.70 -6.89
CA ALA A 214 -5.07 -11.17 -6.41
C ALA A 214 -4.11 -12.29 -5.98
N GLY A 215 -2.82 -11.96 -5.93
CA GLY A 215 -1.80 -12.78 -5.29
C GLY A 215 -1.90 -12.78 -3.76
N GLU A 216 -0.78 -13.09 -3.11
CA GLU A 216 -0.65 -13.11 -1.65
C GLU A 216 -0.62 -11.70 -1.06
N ARG A 217 -0.91 -11.58 0.25
CA ARG A 217 -0.81 -10.34 1.03
C ARG A 217 -1.63 -9.18 0.46
N PHE A 218 -2.77 -9.49 -0.16
CA PHE A 218 -3.71 -8.46 -0.59
C PHE A 218 -4.17 -7.62 0.61
N ALA A 219 -4.08 -6.29 0.47
CA ALA A 219 -4.43 -5.33 1.52
C ALA A 219 -3.58 -5.42 2.81
N VAL A 220 -2.33 -5.87 2.69
CA VAL A 220 -1.39 -5.87 3.83
C VAL A 220 -1.16 -4.45 4.33
N ARG A 221 -1.31 -4.24 5.65
CA ARG A 221 -1.21 -2.91 6.28
C ARG A 221 -2.15 -1.86 5.67
N ASN A 222 -3.28 -2.26 5.10
CA ASN A 222 -4.30 -1.30 4.69
C ASN A 222 -4.83 -0.55 5.94
N SER A 223 -4.88 0.76 5.86
CA SER A 223 -5.28 1.67 6.94
C SER A 223 -6.45 2.58 6.55
N GLY A 224 -7.06 2.41 5.37
CA GLY A 224 -8.18 3.26 4.98
C GLY A 224 -8.76 3.06 3.58
N ALA A 225 -8.15 2.23 2.73
CA ALA A 225 -8.65 2.00 1.37
C ALA A 225 -9.76 0.95 1.32
N ILE A 226 -10.58 1.05 0.28
CA ILE A 226 -11.54 0.00 -0.11
C ILE A 226 -10.87 -0.87 -1.18
N GLY A 227 -10.82 -2.18 -0.97
CA GLY A 227 -10.29 -3.14 -1.94
C GLY A 227 -11.33 -4.20 -2.31
N VAL A 228 -11.58 -4.42 -3.61
CA VAL A 228 -12.49 -5.47 -4.10
C VAL A 228 -11.78 -6.36 -5.11
N VAL A 229 -11.80 -7.68 -4.87
CA VAL A 229 -11.23 -8.72 -5.74
C VAL A 229 -12.14 -9.94 -5.77
N GLU A 230 -11.96 -10.84 -6.75
CA GLU A 230 -12.78 -12.06 -6.89
C GLU A 230 -12.11 -13.32 -6.32
N GLY A 231 -10.93 -13.15 -5.72
CA GLY A 231 -10.20 -14.16 -4.97
C GLY A 231 -8.83 -13.62 -4.59
N THR A 232 -8.15 -14.28 -3.67
CA THR A 232 -6.82 -13.86 -3.20
C THR A 232 -6.01 -15.04 -2.67
N GLY A 233 -4.69 -14.90 -2.62
CA GLY A 233 -3.78 -15.87 -2.05
C GLY A 233 -3.75 -15.84 -0.51
N ASP A 234 -2.63 -16.34 0.06
CA ASP A 234 -2.41 -16.36 1.51
C ASP A 234 -2.24 -14.94 2.07
N HIS A 235 -2.54 -14.75 3.36
CA HIS A 235 -2.29 -13.52 4.13
C HIS A 235 -3.14 -12.30 3.72
N CYS A 236 -4.37 -12.51 3.22
CA CYS A 236 -5.29 -11.40 2.95
C CYS A 236 -5.56 -10.58 4.23
N ALA A 237 -5.52 -9.25 4.11
CA ALA A 237 -5.72 -8.28 5.18
C ALA A 237 -4.73 -8.41 6.38
N GLU A 238 -3.55 -8.98 6.14
CA GLU A 238 -2.48 -9.05 7.15
C GLU A 238 -2.10 -7.65 7.67
N TYR A 239 -2.05 -7.47 8.99
CA TYR A 239 -1.76 -6.17 9.64
C TYR A 239 -2.68 -5.01 9.23
N MET A 240 -3.88 -5.28 8.71
CA MET A 240 -4.85 -4.23 8.37
C MET A 240 -5.32 -3.49 9.63
N THR A 241 -5.36 -2.16 9.57
CA THR A 241 -5.74 -1.27 10.68
C THR A 241 -6.90 -0.35 10.34
N GLY A 242 -7.44 -0.41 9.12
CA GLY A 242 -8.56 0.42 8.67
C GLY A 242 -8.91 0.16 7.21
N GLY A 243 -10.05 0.68 6.76
CA GLY A 243 -10.57 0.45 5.40
C GLY A 243 -11.52 -0.75 5.32
N VAL A 244 -11.90 -1.12 4.09
CA VAL A 244 -12.84 -2.23 3.84
C VAL A 244 -12.31 -3.12 2.73
N VAL A 245 -12.22 -4.42 2.97
CA VAL A 245 -11.82 -5.41 1.95
C VAL A 245 -13.00 -6.30 1.61
N VAL A 246 -13.29 -6.48 0.32
CA VAL A 246 -14.33 -7.40 -0.16
C VAL A 246 -13.69 -8.42 -1.09
N VAL A 247 -13.85 -9.70 -0.78
CA VAL A 247 -13.38 -10.82 -1.60
C VAL A 247 -14.59 -11.60 -2.07
N LEU A 248 -14.86 -11.57 -3.38
CA LEU A 248 -16.00 -12.24 -4.01
C LEU A 248 -15.67 -13.69 -4.39
N GLY A 249 -14.83 -14.40 -3.63
CA GLY A 249 -14.44 -15.78 -3.91
C GLY A 249 -13.41 -16.33 -2.94
N SER A 250 -12.71 -17.40 -3.34
CA SER A 250 -11.79 -18.12 -2.47
C SER A 250 -10.63 -17.26 -1.95
N VAL A 251 -10.25 -17.49 -0.69
CA VAL A 251 -9.10 -16.90 -0.01
C VAL A 251 -8.07 -17.98 0.33
N GLY A 252 -6.79 -17.63 0.38
CA GLY A 252 -5.75 -18.48 0.93
C GLY A 252 -5.76 -18.52 2.46
N ARG A 253 -4.68 -19.03 3.05
CA ARG A 253 -4.52 -19.23 4.50
C ARG A 253 -4.14 -17.96 5.24
N ASN A 254 -4.27 -18.00 6.56
CA ASN A 254 -3.79 -16.98 7.50
C ASN A 254 -4.40 -15.58 7.25
N VAL A 255 -5.67 -15.53 6.84
CA VAL A 255 -6.44 -14.30 6.63
C VAL A 255 -6.59 -13.54 7.95
N GLY A 256 -6.43 -12.22 7.91
CA GLY A 256 -6.62 -11.37 9.08
C GLY A 256 -5.54 -11.50 10.16
N ALA A 257 -4.40 -12.12 9.85
CA ALA A 257 -3.29 -12.22 10.80
C ALA A 257 -2.78 -10.83 11.20
N GLY A 258 -2.80 -10.55 12.51
CA GLY A 258 -2.44 -9.24 13.05
C GLY A 258 -3.35 -8.09 12.59
N MET A 259 -4.55 -8.37 12.06
CA MET A 259 -5.53 -7.36 11.69
C MET A 259 -6.16 -6.77 12.95
N THR A 260 -6.01 -5.45 13.13
CA THR A 260 -6.46 -4.75 14.35
C THR A 260 -7.53 -3.69 14.09
N GLY A 261 -7.89 -3.40 12.83
CA GLY A 261 -8.92 -2.41 12.49
C GLY A 261 -9.40 -2.54 11.04
N GLY A 262 -10.53 -1.92 10.72
CA GLY A 262 -11.23 -2.10 9.44
C GLY A 262 -12.03 -3.40 9.36
N LEU A 263 -12.75 -3.60 8.26
CA LEU A 263 -13.64 -4.74 8.05
C LEU A 263 -13.27 -5.50 6.78
N ALA A 264 -13.44 -6.83 6.80
CA ALA A 264 -13.39 -7.62 5.57
C ALA A 264 -14.66 -8.46 5.38
N TYR A 265 -15.14 -8.54 4.14
CA TYR A 265 -16.26 -9.37 3.73
C TYR A 265 -15.77 -10.39 2.71
N ILE A 266 -15.94 -11.67 3.02
CA ILE A 266 -15.48 -12.77 2.18
C ILE A 266 -16.68 -13.62 1.81
N LEU A 267 -16.92 -13.78 0.52
CA LEU A 267 -17.93 -14.69 0.02
C LEU A 267 -17.44 -16.13 0.22
N GLU A 268 -18.24 -16.94 0.91
CA GLU A 268 -18.00 -18.38 1.06
C GLU A 268 -17.95 -19.06 -0.31
N ASP A 269 -16.95 -19.91 -0.51
CA ASP A 269 -16.82 -20.74 -1.71
C ASP A 269 -17.82 -21.89 -1.64
N GLU A 270 -18.51 -22.18 -2.75
CA GLU A 270 -19.57 -23.20 -2.76
C GLU A 270 -19.02 -24.62 -2.56
N ASP A 271 -17.74 -24.82 -2.90
CA ASP A 271 -17.04 -26.09 -2.75
C ASP A 271 -16.37 -26.24 -1.36
N GLN A 272 -16.49 -25.24 -0.48
CA GLN A 272 -15.82 -25.21 0.82
C GLN A 272 -16.82 -25.36 1.98
N THR A 273 -16.51 -26.22 2.94
CA THR A 273 -17.25 -26.30 4.20
C THR A 273 -16.91 -25.12 5.12
N GLN A 274 -17.81 -24.78 6.05
CA GLN A 274 -17.54 -23.76 7.06
C GLN A 274 -16.28 -24.08 7.89
N GLU A 275 -15.97 -25.35 8.16
CA GLU A 275 -14.76 -25.74 8.90
C GLU A 275 -13.49 -25.42 8.11
N GLU A 276 -13.47 -25.75 6.82
CA GLU A 276 -12.36 -25.42 5.92
C GLU A 276 -12.18 -23.91 5.79
N PHE A 277 -13.27 -23.15 5.69
CA PHE A 277 -13.20 -21.69 5.67
C PHE A 277 -12.57 -21.15 6.96
N MET A 278 -13.02 -21.62 8.11
CA MET A 278 -12.49 -21.19 9.41
C MET A 278 -11.00 -21.54 9.58
N ALA A 279 -10.53 -22.62 8.96
CA ALA A 279 -9.12 -23.01 8.96
C ALA A 279 -8.22 -22.03 8.16
N HIS A 280 -8.80 -21.25 7.24
CA HIS A 280 -8.07 -20.20 6.52
C HIS A 280 -7.93 -18.91 7.33
N ILE A 281 -8.74 -18.70 8.38
CA ILE A 281 -8.74 -17.46 9.16
C ILE A 281 -7.80 -17.58 10.37
N ASN A 282 -6.94 -16.58 10.56
CA ASN A 282 -6.18 -16.43 11.80
C ASN A 282 -7.02 -15.68 12.83
N GLN A 283 -7.57 -16.41 13.79
CA GLN A 283 -8.50 -15.87 14.79
C GLN A 283 -7.81 -15.27 16.04
N GLU A 284 -6.50 -15.03 16.00
CA GLU A 284 -5.78 -14.43 17.13
C GLU A 284 -6.29 -13.02 17.46
N THR A 285 -6.64 -12.24 16.43
CA THR A 285 -6.99 -10.81 16.55
C THR A 285 -8.35 -10.44 15.98
N VAL A 286 -9.00 -11.37 15.26
CA VAL A 286 -10.28 -11.15 14.59
C VAL A 286 -11.32 -12.18 15.00
N LYS A 287 -12.58 -11.72 15.04
CA LYS A 287 -13.77 -12.56 15.14
C LYS A 287 -14.37 -12.74 13.75
N VAL A 288 -14.83 -13.95 13.46
CA VAL A 288 -15.58 -14.27 12.25
C VAL A 288 -17.07 -14.35 12.58
N GLN A 289 -17.92 -13.69 11.80
CA GLN A 289 -19.37 -13.74 11.95
C GLN A 289 -20.07 -13.63 10.60
N ARG A 290 -21.37 -13.94 10.52
CA ARG A 290 -22.17 -13.57 9.33
C ARG A 290 -22.44 -12.06 9.34
N VAL A 291 -22.89 -11.51 8.22
CA VAL A 291 -23.34 -10.12 8.17
C VAL A 291 -24.67 -10.01 8.92
N VAL A 292 -24.64 -9.41 10.12
CA VAL A 292 -25.79 -9.38 11.05
C VAL A 292 -26.42 -8.00 11.21
N SER A 293 -25.77 -6.94 10.73
CA SER A 293 -26.24 -5.56 10.86
C SER A 293 -26.74 -5.03 9.52
N GLU A 294 -27.80 -4.21 9.55
CA GLU A 294 -28.30 -3.51 8.36
C GLU A 294 -27.25 -2.55 7.78
N ALA A 295 -26.45 -1.91 8.63
CA ALA A 295 -25.39 -1.00 8.20
C ALA A 295 -24.27 -1.75 7.46
N GLY A 296 -23.87 -2.93 7.96
CA GLY A 296 -22.88 -3.79 7.33
C GLY A 296 -23.38 -4.38 6.01
N GLU A 297 -24.64 -4.79 5.96
CA GLU A 297 -25.29 -5.23 4.72
C GLU A 297 -25.30 -4.12 3.68
N LYS A 298 -25.71 -2.91 4.08
CA LYS A 298 -25.74 -1.74 3.20
C LYS A 298 -24.34 -1.36 2.70
N GLN A 299 -23.32 -1.39 3.57
CA GLN A 299 -21.93 -1.12 3.20
C GLN A 299 -21.47 -2.10 2.12
N LEU A 300 -21.65 -3.41 2.36
CA LEU A 300 -21.26 -4.45 1.42
C LEU A 300 -21.99 -4.31 0.07
N LYS A 301 -23.32 -4.14 0.10
CA LYS A 301 -24.14 -3.99 -1.12
C LYS A 301 -23.72 -2.78 -1.95
N THR A 302 -23.39 -1.67 -1.28
CA THR A 302 -22.93 -0.44 -1.95
C THR A 302 -21.59 -0.65 -2.62
N ILE A 303 -20.63 -1.31 -1.94
CA ILE A 303 -19.30 -1.60 -2.49
C ILE A 303 -19.41 -2.55 -3.69
N ILE A 304 -20.25 -3.59 -3.62
CA ILE A 304 -20.44 -4.54 -4.72
C ILE A 304 -21.14 -3.89 -5.92
N ALA A 305 -22.11 -2.99 -5.68
CA ALA A 305 -22.76 -2.23 -6.75
C ALA A 305 -21.77 -1.30 -7.49
N ASP A 306 -20.95 -0.56 -6.75
CA ASP A 306 -19.88 0.28 -7.31
C ASP A 306 -18.86 -0.57 -8.10
N TYR A 307 -18.46 -1.71 -7.52
CA TYR A 307 -17.58 -2.66 -8.20
C TYR A 307 -18.17 -3.19 -9.52
N ARG A 308 -19.44 -3.59 -9.53
CA ARG A 308 -20.14 -3.98 -10.77
C ARG A 308 -20.13 -2.84 -11.79
N ASP A 309 -20.47 -1.62 -11.39
CA ASP A 309 -20.58 -0.49 -12.31
C ASP A 309 -19.22 -0.12 -12.93
N LYS A 310 -18.13 -0.28 -12.18
CA LYS A 310 -16.77 0.02 -12.64
C LYS A 310 -16.12 -1.09 -13.46
N THR A 311 -16.45 -2.35 -13.16
CA THR A 311 -15.77 -3.53 -13.77
C THR A 311 -16.61 -4.28 -14.78
N GLY A 312 -17.94 -4.17 -14.72
CA GLY A 312 -18.85 -5.03 -15.46
C GLY A 312 -18.85 -6.49 -14.97
N SER A 313 -18.42 -6.75 -13.72
CA SER A 313 -18.30 -8.12 -13.20
C SER A 313 -19.63 -8.90 -13.23
N ASN A 314 -19.61 -10.03 -13.94
CA ASN A 314 -20.73 -10.98 -13.99
C ASN A 314 -21.04 -11.57 -12.61
N LYS A 315 -20.01 -11.79 -11.78
CA LYS A 315 -20.17 -12.34 -10.43
C LYS A 315 -20.86 -11.33 -9.51
N ALA A 316 -20.43 -10.07 -9.58
CA ALA A 316 -21.07 -8.98 -8.83
C ALA A 316 -22.53 -8.78 -9.25
N GLU A 317 -22.82 -8.84 -10.56
CA GLU A 317 -24.20 -8.79 -11.07
C GLU A 317 -25.06 -9.95 -10.53
N ALA A 318 -24.55 -11.18 -10.57
CA ALA A 318 -25.25 -12.35 -10.04
C ALA A 318 -25.52 -12.26 -8.53
N ILE A 319 -24.57 -11.72 -7.77
CA ILE A 319 -24.71 -11.48 -6.32
C ILE A 319 -25.81 -10.45 -6.06
N LEU A 320 -25.81 -9.32 -6.77
CA LEU A 320 -26.78 -8.25 -6.58
C LEU A 320 -28.20 -8.67 -7.00
N ALA A 321 -28.32 -9.47 -8.07
CA ALA A 321 -29.59 -10.00 -8.55
C ALA A 321 -30.23 -11.00 -7.57
N ASN A 322 -29.43 -11.74 -6.80
CA ASN A 322 -29.89 -12.76 -5.85
C ASN A 322 -29.45 -12.43 -4.42
N TRP A 323 -29.50 -11.15 -4.06
CA TRP A 323 -28.89 -10.61 -2.84
C TRP A 323 -29.30 -11.34 -1.56
N ASP A 324 -30.59 -11.63 -1.40
CA ASP A 324 -31.14 -12.25 -0.18
C ASP A 324 -30.57 -13.65 0.10
N ASP A 325 -30.07 -14.33 -0.93
CA ASP A 325 -29.41 -15.63 -0.79
C ASP A 325 -27.91 -15.46 -0.60
N TYR A 326 -27.27 -14.57 -1.37
CA TYR A 326 -25.83 -14.34 -1.29
C TYR A 326 -25.39 -13.70 0.03
N ILE A 327 -26.17 -12.80 0.61
CA ILE A 327 -25.80 -12.14 1.87
C ILE A 327 -25.56 -13.15 3.01
N LYS A 328 -26.31 -14.26 3.01
CA LYS A 328 -26.18 -15.34 4.00
C LYS A 328 -24.88 -16.13 3.84
N LYS A 329 -24.27 -16.09 2.64
CA LYS A 329 -22.99 -16.73 2.30
C LYS A 329 -21.78 -15.84 2.62
N PHE A 330 -21.96 -14.56 2.95
CA PHE A 330 -20.84 -13.71 3.33
C PHE A 330 -20.41 -13.93 4.79
N TRP A 331 -19.09 -14.04 4.97
CA TRP A 331 -18.42 -13.94 6.25
C TRP A 331 -17.89 -12.53 6.44
N GLN A 332 -18.14 -11.94 7.60
CA GLN A 332 -17.59 -10.69 8.06
C GLN A 332 -16.46 -10.97 9.06
N ILE A 333 -15.28 -10.45 8.75
CA ILE A 333 -14.08 -10.54 9.60
C ILE A 333 -13.97 -9.22 10.36
N VAL A 334 -14.08 -9.31 11.69
CA VAL A 334 -14.22 -8.15 12.59
C VAL A 334 -13.11 -8.18 13.64
N PRO A 335 -12.13 -7.27 13.60
CA PRO A 335 -11.15 -7.12 14.67
C PRO A 335 -11.80 -6.52 15.92
N ALA A 336 -11.16 -6.70 17.08
CA ALA A 336 -11.71 -6.25 18.36
C ALA A 336 -12.04 -4.74 18.40
N ALA A 337 -11.28 -3.90 17.69
CA ALA A 337 -11.53 -2.47 17.62
C ALA A 337 -12.87 -2.10 16.93
N GLU A 338 -13.37 -2.95 16.05
CA GLU A 338 -14.57 -2.70 15.25
C GLU A 338 -15.81 -3.42 15.81
N ALA A 339 -15.69 -4.13 16.93
CA ALA A 339 -16.77 -4.97 17.48
C ALA A 339 -18.06 -4.19 17.78
N GLU A 340 -17.94 -2.91 18.14
CA GLU A 340 -19.07 -2.02 18.45
C GLU A 340 -19.40 -1.07 17.29
N SER A 341 -18.76 -1.22 16.12
CA SER A 341 -19.09 -0.43 14.94
C SER A 341 -20.53 -0.73 14.48
N PRO A 342 -21.26 0.26 13.93
CA PRO A 342 -22.59 0.04 13.38
C PRO A 342 -22.65 -1.10 12.37
N GLU A 343 -21.58 -1.28 11.60
CA GLU A 343 -21.46 -2.29 10.56
C GLU A 343 -21.19 -3.70 11.09
N ALA A 344 -20.62 -3.85 12.29
CA ALA A 344 -20.37 -5.17 12.89
C ALA A 344 -21.41 -5.58 13.94
N LYS A 345 -21.97 -4.62 14.68
CA LYS A 345 -22.89 -4.90 15.78
C LYS A 345 -24.31 -5.10 15.28
N ALA A 346 -24.93 -6.23 15.64
CA ALA A 346 -26.36 -6.42 15.42
C ALA A 346 -27.15 -5.31 16.15
N GLY A 347 -28.08 -4.67 15.45
CA GLY A 347 -28.97 -3.70 16.09
C GLY A 347 -29.77 -4.35 17.21
N THR A 348 -29.99 -3.64 18.32
CA THR A 348 -30.95 -4.10 19.33
C THR A 348 -32.33 -4.22 18.67
N PRO A 349 -33.08 -5.32 18.88
CA PRO A 349 -34.42 -5.46 18.35
C PRO A 349 -35.28 -4.23 18.67
N LEU A 350 -36.11 -3.80 17.72
CA LEU A 350 -37.02 -2.65 17.87
C LEU A 350 -37.92 -2.72 19.12
N GLU A 351 -38.15 -3.91 19.68
CA GLU A 351 -38.93 -4.12 20.90
C GLU A 351 -38.21 -3.61 22.17
N GLU A 352 -36.89 -3.80 22.29
CA GLU A 352 -36.11 -3.29 23.44
C GLU A 352 -35.92 -1.77 23.39
N GLN A 353 -35.87 -1.19 22.18
CA GLN A 353 -35.80 0.27 22.02
C GLN A 353 -37.11 0.96 22.46
N LYS A 354 -38.26 0.30 22.31
CA LYS A 354 -39.54 0.79 22.83
C LYS A 354 -39.61 0.70 24.34
N GLU A 355 -39.10 -0.37 24.97
CA GLU A 355 -39.03 -0.46 26.43
C GLU A 355 -38.11 0.60 27.05
N ILE A 356 -36.94 0.86 26.44
CA ILE A 356 -36.00 1.90 26.92
C ILE A 356 -36.57 3.32 26.72
N ALA A 357 -37.38 3.54 25.69
CA ALA A 357 -38.07 4.81 25.46
C ALA A 357 -39.33 4.99 26.31
N LEU A 358 -39.93 3.91 26.81
CA LEU A 358 -41.05 3.94 27.76
C LEU A 358 -40.59 3.95 29.23
N SER A 359 -39.33 3.61 29.51
CA SER A 359 -38.72 3.65 30.84
C SER A 359 -37.91 4.92 31.14
N LYS A 360 -37.84 5.86 30.19
CA LYS A 360 -37.33 7.23 30.36
C LYS A 360 -38.48 8.21 30.28
#